data_AF-A0AB33BUZ4-F1
#
_entry.id   AF-A0AB33BUZ4-F1
#
_cell.length_a   1.000
_cell.length_b   1.000
_cell.length_c   1.000
_cell.angle_alpha   90.00
_cell.angle_beta   90.00
_cell.angle_gamma   90.00
#
_symmetry.space_group_name_H-M   'P 1'
#
loop_
_entity.id
_entity.type
_entity.pdbx_description
1 polymer ?
#
loop_
_entity_poly.entity_id
_entity_poly.type
_entity_poly.pdbx_seq_one_letter_code
_entity_poly.pdbx_strand_id
1 'polypeptide(L)'
;MTFNPDFFPWETEEQNDNCLMQYLQQQHPETLERIAQSVSSEIKDIISQNVRGLVGMLPSEDFAVQITTDRENLANLLASAMMTGYFLGQVEKRHHLESILLATESIKLGKKPKID
;
A
#
# COMPACT_ATOMS: atom_id res chain seq x y z
N MET A 1 -13.73 -10.03 -10.17
CA MET A 1 -14.25 -10.51 -8.88
C MET A 1 -13.26 -10.07 -7.82
N THR A 2 -13.67 -9.14 -6.96
CA THR A 2 -12.85 -8.58 -5.89
C THR A 2 -12.82 -9.60 -4.75
N PHE A 3 -11.63 -9.99 -4.29
CA PHE A 3 -11.48 -10.82 -3.11
C PHE A 3 -12.07 -10.06 -1.92
N ASN A 4 -13.14 -10.60 -1.33
CA ASN A 4 -13.76 -10.04 -0.14
C ASN A 4 -13.23 -10.81 1.10
N PRO A 5 -12.34 -10.21 1.91
CA PRO A 5 -11.77 -10.87 3.08
C PRO A 5 -12.80 -11.13 4.19
N ASP A 6 -13.98 -10.50 4.13
CA ASP A 6 -15.07 -10.72 5.08
C ASP A 6 -15.85 -12.03 4.89
N PHE A 7 -15.48 -12.87 3.91
CA PHE A 7 -16.11 -14.20 3.72
C PHE A 7 -15.54 -15.28 4.64
N PHE A 8 -14.49 -14.98 5.41
CA PHE A 8 -13.97 -15.86 6.45
C PHE A 8 -14.45 -15.31 7.79
N PRO A 9 -15.51 -15.88 8.40
CA PRO A 9 -15.82 -15.58 9.79
C PRO A 9 -14.57 -15.95 10.58
N TRP A 10 -14.03 -14.96 11.27
CA TRP A 10 -12.97 -15.10 12.24
C TRP A 10 -13.53 -15.90 13.43
N GLU A 11 -13.73 -17.20 13.24
CA GLU A 11 -13.85 -18.11 14.35
C GLU A 11 -12.50 -18.12 15.05
N THR A 12 -12.51 -17.39 16.17
CA THR A 12 -11.45 -17.39 17.17
C THR A 12 -11.42 -18.78 17.79
N GLU A 13 -10.77 -19.73 17.13
CA GLU A 13 -10.51 -21.05 17.70
C GLU A 13 -9.04 -21.39 17.50
N GLU A 14 -8.30 -21.17 18.59
CA GLU A 14 -7.25 -22.03 19.13
C GLU A 14 -6.50 -22.88 18.09
N GLN A 15 -5.27 -22.46 17.78
CA GLN A 15 -4.12 -23.36 17.61
C GLN A 15 -4.38 -24.69 16.84
N ASN A 16 -5.23 -24.67 15.81
CA ASN A 16 -5.32 -25.76 14.88
C ASN A 16 -4.14 -25.60 13.94
N ASP A 17 -3.02 -26.25 14.28
CA ASP A 17 -1.97 -26.57 13.32
C ASP A 17 -2.66 -26.94 12.02
N ASN A 18 -2.43 -26.14 10.97
CA ASN A 18 -3.13 -26.28 9.71
C ASN A 18 -2.88 -27.71 9.21
N CYS A 19 -3.85 -28.61 9.42
CA CYS A 19 -3.68 -30.05 9.23
C CYS A 19 -3.28 -30.38 7.79
N LEU A 20 -3.74 -29.57 6.84
CA LEU A 20 -3.32 -29.63 5.45
C LEU A 20 -1.84 -29.23 5.30
N MET A 21 -1.41 -28.13 5.91
CA MET A 21 0.00 -27.71 5.89
C MET A 21 0.91 -28.77 6.51
N GLN A 22 0.51 -29.35 7.64
CA GLN A 22 1.26 -30.41 8.30
C GLN A 22 1.31 -31.69 7.43
N TYR A 23 0.20 -32.08 6.83
CA TYR A 23 0.15 -33.18 5.87
C TYR A 23 1.08 -32.95 4.67
N LEU A 24 1.06 -31.75 4.09
CA LEU A 24 1.90 -31.36 2.95
C LEU A 24 3.39 -31.37 3.30
N GLN A 25 3.76 -30.89 4.49
CA GLN A 25 5.15 -30.91 4.99
C GLN A 25 5.69 -32.34 5.22
N GLN A 26 4.80 -33.30 5.52
CA GLN A 26 5.15 -34.71 5.71
C GLN A 26 5.22 -35.51 4.40
N GLN A 27 4.77 -34.95 3.27
CA GLN A 27 4.84 -35.63 1.98
C GLN A 27 6.27 -35.68 1.43
N HIS A 28 6.59 -36.75 0.71
CA HIS A 28 7.83 -36.83 -0.04
C HIS A 28 7.86 -35.79 -1.17
N PRO A 29 9.03 -35.19 -1.47
CA PRO A 29 9.18 -34.18 -2.54
C PRO A 29 8.65 -34.66 -3.90
N GLU A 30 8.86 -35.94 -4.24
CA GLU A 30 8.39 -36.55 -5.48
C GLU A 30 6.86 -36.56 -5.61
N THR A 31 6.14 -36.71 -4.48
CA THR A 31 4.67 -36.67 -4.46
C THR A 31 4.16 -35.26 -4.73
N LEU A 32 4.79 -34.26 -4.11
CA LEU A 32 4.46 -32.85 -4.32
C LEU A 32 4.77 -32.43 -5.77
N GLU A 33 5.87 -32.90 -6.33
CA GLU A 33 6.24 -32.63 -7.72
C GLU A 33 5.22 -33.25 -8.70
N ARG A 34 4.81 -34.50 -8.48
CA ARG A 34 3.77 -35.14 -9.29
C ARG A 34 2.44 -34.39 -9.23
N ILE A 35 2.05 -33.92 -8.04
CA ILE A 35 0.86 -33.08 -7.88
C ILE A 35 1.03 -31.80 -8.69
N ALA A 36 2.13 -31.06 -8.53
CA ALA A 36 2.40 -29.82 -9.26
C ALA A 36 2.45 -30.01 -10.79
N GLN A 37 2.93 -31.17 -11.26
CA GLN A 37 2.94 -31.54 -12.67
C GLN A 37 1.54 -31.90 -13.19
N SER A 38 0.65 -32.45 -12.35
CA SER A 38 -0.73 -32.80 -12.71
C SER A 38 -1.68 -31.61 -12.82
N VAL A 39 -1.27 -30.43 -12.33
CA VAL A 39 -2.07 -29.21 -12.37
C VAL A 39 -2.07 -28.60 -13.78
N SER A 40 -3.25 -28.18 -14.27
CA SER A 40 -3.39 -27.51 -15.57
C SER A 40 -2.66 -26.15 -15.60
N SER A 41 -2.32 -25.66 -16.80
CA SER A 41 -1.68 -24.35 -16.97
C SER A 41 -2.52 -23.21 -16.39
N GLU A 42 -3.84 -23.26 -16.60
CA GLU A 42 -4.78 -22.25 -16.08
C GLU A 42 -4.75 -22.16 -14.55
N ILE A 43 -4.71 -23.31 -13.86
CA ILE A 43 -4.64 -23.33 -12.40
C ILE A 43 -3.26 -22.81 -11.92
N LYS A 44 -2.17 -23.09 -12.64
CA LYS A 44 -0.84 -22.54 -12.33
C LYS A 44 -0.81 -21.01 -12.45
N ASP A 45 -1.48 -20.46 -13.46
CA ASP A 45 -1.59 -19.01 -13.65
C ASP A 45 -2.41 -18.37 -12.53
N ILE A 46 -3.53 -18.99 -12.14
CA ILE A 46 -4.37 -18.54 -11.01
C ILE A 46 -3.58 -18.57 -9.69
N ILE A 47 -2.85 -19.65 -9.41
CA ILE A 47 -2.01 -19.76 -8.20
C ILE A 47 -0.92 -18.68 -8.21
N SER A 48 -0.26 -18.48 -9.34
CA SER A 48 0.78 -17.46 -9.50
C SER A 48 0.22 -16.04 -9.30
N GLN A 49 -0.99 -15.78 -9.81
CA GLN A 49 -1.69 -14.52 -9.63
C GLN A 49 -2.08 -14.30 -8.16
N ASN A 50 -2.58 -15.34 -7.47
CA ASN A 50 -2.90 -15.27 -6.05
C ASN A 50 -1.64 -15.03 -5.20
N VAL A 51 -0.53 -15.73 -5.48
CA VAL A 51 0.74 -15.52 -4.78
C VAL A 51 1.26 -14.11 -5.04
N ARG A 52 1.22 -13.59 -6.27
CA ARG A 52 1.60 -12.20 -6.57
C ARG A 52 0.70 -11.19 -5.87
N GLY A 53 -0.61 -11.48 -5.74
CA GLY A 53 -1.55 -10.65 -4.98
C GLY A 53 -1.20 -10.62 -3.50
N LEU A 54 -0.93 -11.78 -2.89
CA LEU A 54 -0.50 -11.89 -1.50
C LEU A 54 0.85 -11.20 -1.25
N VAL A 55 1.82 -11.37 -2.16
CA VAL A 55 3.14 -10.73 -2.10
C VAL A 55 3.05 -9.21 -2.32
N GLY A 56 2.12 -8.75 -3.16
CA GLY A 56 1.87 -7.33 -3.41
C GLY A 56 1.20 -6.58 -2.25
N MET A 57 0.72 -7.30 -1.24
CA MET A 57 0.15 -6.75 0.00
C MET A 57 1.09 -6.91 1.19
N LEU A 58 2.34 -7.35 0.98
CA LEU A 58 3.28 -7.55 2.09
C LEU A 58 3.60 -6.21 2.78
N PRO A 59 3.56 -6.17 4.12
CA PRO A 59 3.94 -4.97 4.86
C PRO A 59 5.42 -4.67 4.60
N SER A 60 5.70 -3.45 4.16
CA SER A 60 7.07 -2.99 3.83
C SER A 60 8.05 -3.03 5.01
N GLU A 61 7.53 -3.19 6.23
CA GLU A 61 8.33 -3.25 7.47
C GLU A 61 9.00 -4.62 7.67
N ASP A 62 8.35 -5.71 7.24
CA ASP A 62 8.82 -7.09 7.46
C ASP A 62 9.45 -7.72 6.21
N PHE A 63 9.31 -7.08 5.04
CA PHE A 63 9.72 -7.63 3.75
C PHE A 63 10.54 -6.64 2.92
N ALA A 64 11.65 -7.13 2.36
CA ALA A 64 12.44 -6.36 1.39
C ALA A 64 11.68 -6.26 0.05
N VAL A 65 11.09 -5.09 -0.23
CA VAL A 65 10.38 -4.82 -1.49
C VAL A 65 11.38 -4.35 -2.55
N GLN A 66 11.53 -5.12 -3.63
CA GLN A 66 12.32 -4.74 -4.81
C GLN A 66 11.40 -4.38 -5.97
N ILE A 67 11.50 -3.15 -6.48
CA ILE A 67 10.75 -2.68 -7.65
C ILE A 67 11.68 -2.66 -8.86
N THR A 68 11.35 -3.43 -9.89
CA THR A 68 12.04 -3.41 -11.18
C THR A 68 11.21 -2.62 -12.19
N THR A 69 11.82 -1.63 -12.84
CA THR A 69 11.16 -0.78 -13.82
C THR A 69 12.13 -0.39 -14.94
N ASP A 70 11.59 0.00 -16.09
CA ASP A 70 12.38 0.54 -17.20
C ASP A 70 12.62 2.05 -17.06
N ARG A 71 13.49 2.58 -17.92
CA ARG A 71 13.89 3.98 -17.93
C ARG A 71 12.70 4.94 -18.11
N GLU A 72 11.75 4.58 -18.97
CA GLU A 72 10.63 5.46 -19.32
C GLU A 72 9.64 5.57 -18.15
N ASN A 73 9.26 4.43 -17.58
CA ASN A 73 8.38 4.36 -16.42
C ASN A 73 9.02 5.05 -15.19
N LEU A 74 10.32 4.87 -14.97
CA LEU A 74 11.02 5.59 -13.90
C LEU A 74 11.04 7.11 -14.13
N ALA A 75 11.29 7.55 -15.37
CA ALA A 75 11.31 8.97 -15.70
C ALA A 75 9.92 9.62 -15.50
N ASN A 76 8.86 8.92 -15.90
CA ASN A 76 7.48 9.37 -15.67
C ASN A 76 7.14 9.46 -14.18
N LEU A 77 7.55 8.46 -13.39
CA LEU A 77 7.38 8.48 -11.95
C LEU A 77 8.10 9.68 -11.32
N LEU A 78 9.36 9.91 -11.69
CA LEU A 78 10.15 11.04 -11.20
C LEU A 78 9.51 12.38 -11.57
N ALA A 79 9.08 12.55 -12.82
CA ALA A 79 8.41 13.77 -13.26
C ALA A 79 7.12 14.04 -12.46
N SER A 80 6.32 13.00 -12.21
CA SER A 80 5.09 13.12 -11.40
C SER A 80 5.39 13.50 -9.94
N ALA A 81 6.43 12.91 -9.34
CA ALA A 81 6.87 13.23 -8.00
C ALA A 81 7.39 14.68 -7.91
N MET A 82 8.14 15.14 -8.91
CA MET A 82 8.62 16.52 -9.01
C MET A 82 7.46 17.52 -9.13
N MET A 83 6.49 17.25 -10.00
CA MET A 83 5.30 18.08 -10.14
C MET A 83 4.51 18.17 -8.83
N THR A 84 4.33 17.04 -8.16
CA THR A 84 3.66 16.98 -6.85
C THR A 84 4.42 17.78 -5.80
N GLY A 85 5.74 17.60 -5.71
CA GLY A 85 6.59 18.34 -4.78
C GLY A 85 6.55 19.86 -5.01
N TYR A 86 6.63 20.29 -6.27
CA TYR A 86 6.48 21.70 -6.62
C TYR A 86 5.11 22.24 -6.21
N PHE A 87 4.04 21.52 -6.53
CA PHE A 87 2.67 21.91 -6.16
C PHE A 87 2.52 22.09 -4.65
N LEU A 88 2.98 21.13 -3.85
CA LEU A 88 2.92 21.21 -2.39
C LEU A 88 3.66 22.45 -1.84
N GLY A 89 4.87 22.73 -2.35
CA GLY A 89 5.61 23.93 -1.94
C GLY A 89 4.91 25.23 -2.34
N GLN A 90 4.22 25.26 -3.49
CA GLN A 90 3.43 26.43 -3.89
C GLN A 90 2.21 26.63 -2.97
N VAL A 91 1.54 25.54 -2.58
CA VAL A 91 0.43 25.58 -1.61
C VAL A 91 0.90 26.07 -0.24
N GLU A 92 2.07 25.62 0.23
CA GLU A 92 2.66 26.06 1.49
C GLU A 92 2.97 27.57 1.48
N LYS A 93 3.61 28.06 0.40
CA LYS A 93 3.89 29.51 0.25
C LYS A 93 2.61 30.34 0.23
N ARG A 94 1.58 29.86 -0.49
CA ARG A 94 0.27 30.52 -0.53
C ARG A 94 -0.34 30.58 0.86
N HIS A 95 -0.36 29.47 1.59
CA HIS A 95 -0.87 29.42 2.96
C HIS A 95 -0.09 30.35 3.90
N HIS A 96 1.24 30.38 3.81
CA HIS A 96 2.08 31.27 4.61
C HIS A 96 1.77 32.75 4.34
N LEU A 97 1.60 33.12 3.06
CA LEU A 97 1.24 34.48 2.68
C LEU A 97 -0.16 34.86 3.20
N GLU A 98 -1.14 33.97 3.06
CA GLU A 98 -2.50 34.16 3.58
C GLU A 98 -2.49 34.37 5.10
N SER A 99 -1.70 33.60 5.84
CA SER A 99 -1.54 33.77 7.29
C SER A 99 -0.97 35.13 7.67
N ILE A 100 0.03 35.64 6.94
CA ILE A 100 0.63 36.96 7.21
C ILE A 100 -0.37 38.09 6.92
N LEU A 101 -1.12 37.97 5.82
CA LEU A 101 -2.13 38.96 5.45
C LEU A 101 -3.24 39.05 6.50
N LEU A 102 -3.77 37.91 6.94
CA LEU A 102 -4.78 37.85 8.01
C LEU A 102 -4.27 38.44 9.33
N ALA A 103 -3.02 38.13 9.71
CA ALA A 103 -2.39 38.72 10.89
C ALA A 103 -2.27 40.25 10.75
N THR A 104 -1.90 40.76 9.58
CA THR A 104 -1.80 42.20 9.31
C THR A 104 -3.16 42.91 9.36
N GLU A 105 -4.21 42.29 8.83
CA GLU A 105 -5.58 42.81 8.91
C GLU A 105 -6.07 42.89 10.35
N SER A 106 -5.76 41.89 11.18
CA SER A 106 -6.11 41.91 12.61
C SER A 106 -5.41 43.03 13.39
N ILE A 107 -4.15 43.35 13.04
CA ILE A 107 -3.39 44.46 13.65
C ILE A 107 -3.98 45.81 13.23
N LYS A 108 -4.39 45.97 11.95
CA LYS A 108 -5.06 47.20 11.48
C LYS A 108 -6.44 47.41 12.09
N LEU A 109 -7.12 46.34 12.51
CA LEU A 109 -8.39 46.41 13.24
C LEU A 109 -8.23 46.55 14.78
N GLY A 110 -7.04 46.92 15.25
CA GLY A 110 -6.80 47.34 16.63
C GLY A 110 -7.83 48.38 17.09
N LYS A 111 -8.80 47.89 17.86
CA LYS A 111 -9.88 48.65 18.51
C LYS A 111 -9.32 49.92 19.14
N LYS A 112 -9.83 51.08 18.74
CA LYS A 112 -9.64 52.32 19.50
C LYS A 112 -10.13 52.07 20.94
N PRO A 113 -9.35 52.39 21.98
CA PRO A 113 -9.87 52.37 23.34
C PRO A 113 -11.03 53.37 23.40
N LYS A 114 -12.21 52.89 23.83
CA LYS A 114 -13.30 53.77 24.25
C LYS A 114 -12.78 54.57 25.44
N ILE A 115 -12.64 55.88 25.24
CA ILE A 115 -12.44 56.85 26.30
C ILE A 115 -13.86 57.17 26.78
N ASP A 116 -14.25 56.58 27.89
CA ASP A 116 -15.36 57.06 28.74
C ASP A 116 -14.76 57.95 29.85
#